data_AF-A0A0N0BJB8-F1
#
_entry.id   AF-A0A0N0BJB8-F1
#
_cell.length_a   1.000
_cell.length_b   1.000
_cell.length_c   1.000
_cell.angle_alpha   90.00
_cell.angle_beta   90.00
_cell.angle_gamma   90.00
#
_symmetry.space_group_name_H-M   'P 1'
#
loop_
_entity.id
_entity.type
_entity.pdbx_description
1 polymer ?
#
loop_
_entity_poly.entity_id
_entity_poly.type
_entity_poly.pdbx_seq_one_letter_code
_entity_poly.pdbx_strand_id
1 'polypeptide(L)' 'MLFFYRKGKNATQAANKICAVYGEDVIAEKTVRKWFARFKVGDFNLKDQERPGRPFTTDEDQIKTLIENNPRYTTRK' A
#
# COMPACT_ATOMS: atom_id res chain seq x y z
N MET A 1 -13.54 3.18 -8.23
CA MET A 1 -13.36 4.64 -7.98
C MET A 1 -12.89 5.41 -9.21
N LEU A 2 -11.87 4.94 -9.93
CA LEU A 2 -11.36 5.60 -11.15
C LEU A 2 -12.45 5.93 -12.17
N PHE A 3 -13.41 5.01 -12.38
CA PHE A 3 -14.57 5.25 -13.23
C PHE A 3 -15.36 6.51 -12.84
N PHE A 4 -15.67 6.68 -11.55
CA PHE A 4 -16.41 7.85 -11.05
C PHE A 4 -15.60 9.14 -11.13
N TYR A 5 -14.29 9.05 -10.90
CA TYR A 5 -13.36 10.17 -11.08
C TYR A 5 -13.38 10.67 -12.54
N ARG A 6 -13.24 9.76 -13.52
CA ARG A 6 -13.30 10.11 -14.95
C ARG A 6 -14.67 10.66 -15.38
N LYS A 7 -15.75 10.25 -14.71
CA LYS A 7 -17.10 10.81 -14.90
C LYS A 7 -17.31 12.17 -14.22
N GLY A 8 -16.27 12.76 -13.62
CA GLY A 8 -16.35 14.07 -12.94
C GLY A 8 -17.22 14.05 -11.68
N LYS A 9 -17.47 12.88 -11.08
CA LYS A 9 -18.21 12.78 -9.82
C LYS A 9 -17.30 13.19 -8.67
N ASN A 10 -17.87 13.76 -7.61
CA ASN A 10 -17.12 14.07 -6.40
C ASN A 10 -16.94 12.82 -5.51
N ALA A 11 -16.09 12.90 -4.49
CA ALA A 11 -15.74 11.75 -3.65
C ALA A 11 -16.94 11.20 -2.87
N THR A 12 -17.80 12.07 -2.33
CA THR A 12 -19.03 11.67 -1.60
C THR A 12 -20.01 10.96 -2.52
N GLN A 13 -20.26 11.47 -3.72
CA GLN A 13 -21.12 10.82 -4.72
C GLN A 13 -20.55 9.47 -5.14
N ALA A 14 -19.23 9.35 -5.29
CA ALA A 14 -18.60 8.09 -5.62
C ALA A 14 -18.70 7.08 -4.46
N ALA A 15 -18.49 7.52 -3.21
CA ALA A 15 -18.66 6.69 -2.02
C ALA A 15 -20.10 6.16 -1.91
N ASN A 16 -21.09 7.06 -1.98
CA ASN A 16 -22.51 6.70 -1.89
C ASN A 16 -22.92 5.73 -3.00
N LYS A 17 -22.45 5.93 -4.23
CA LYS A 17 -22.73 5.00 -5.34
C LYS A 17 -22.08 3.63 -5.17
N ILE A 18 -20.89 3.57 -4.59
CA ILE A 18 -20.23 2.31 -4.30
C ILE A 18 -21.01 1.59 -3.19
N CYS A 19 -21.34 2.27 -2.09
CA CYS A 19 -22.09 1.66 -1.00
C CYS A 19 -23.51 1.24 -1.45
N ALA A 20 -24.17 2.00 -2.32
CA ALA A 20 -25.47 1.63 -2.86
C ALA A 20 -25.46 0.34 -3.69
N VAL A 21 -24.34 -0.01 -4.32
CA VAL A 21 -24.22 -1.22 -5.17
C VAL A 21 -23.67 -2.41 -4.38
N TYR A 22 -22.70 -2.18 -3.50
CA TYR A 22 -21.94 -3.24 -2.85
C TYR A 22 -22.32 -3.47 -1.38
N GLY A 23 -23.13 -2.59 -0.78
CA GLY A 23 -23.52 -2.65 0.62
C GLY A 23 -23.09 -1.43 1.42
N GLU A 24 -23.79 -1.20 2.53
CA GLU A 24 -23.48 -0.10 3.44
C GLU A 24 -22.10 -0.27 4.09
N ASP A 25 -21.41 0.84 4.36
CA ASP A 25 -20.07 0.89 4.98
C ASP A 25 -18.94 0.13 4.28
N VAL A 26 -19.13 -0.34 3.04
CA VAL A 26 -18.08 -1.02 2.26
C VAL A 26 -16.85 -0.12 2.06
N ILE A 27 -17.05 1.19 1.91
CA ILE A 27 -15.97 2.17 1.76
C ILE A 27 -16.30 3.49 2.47
N ALA A 28 -15.38 3.95 3.31
CA ALA A 28 -15.44 5.29 3.88
C ALA A 28 -15.11 6.38 2.82
N GLU A 29 -15.79 7.53 2.89
CA GLU A 29 -15.51 8.68 2.00
C GLU A 29 -14.03 9.10 2.03
N LYS A 30 -13.40 9.02 3.21
CA LYS A 30 -11.96 9.32 3.39
C LYS A 30 -11.07 8.48 2.46
N THR A 31 -11.43 7.21 2.26
CA THR A 31 -10.72 6.30 1.35
C THR A 31 -10.89 6.74 -0.10
N VAL A 32 -12.11 7.10 -0.51
CA VAL A 32 -12.37 7.63 -1.86
C VAL A 32 -11.60 8.92 -2.13
N ARG A 33 -11.54 9.82 -1.14
CA ARG A 33 -10.79 11.07 -1.25
C ARG A 33 -9.29 10.84 -1.44
N LYS A 34 -8.70 9.87 -0.71
CA LYS A 34 -7.29 9.46 -0.91
C LYS A 34 -7.03 8.97 -2.33
N TRP A 35 -7.90 8.10 -2.86
CA TRP A 35 -7.79 7.63 -4.24
C TRP A 35 -7.92 8.76 -5.26
N PHE A 36 -8.85 9.69 -5.05
CA PHE A 36 -9.02 10.85 -5.94
C PHE A 36 -7.81 11.77 -5.92
N ALA A 37 -7.15 11.94 -4.77
CA ALA A 37 -5.89 12.68 -4.68
C ALA A 37 -4.80 12.02 -5.53
N ARG A 38 -4.67 10.68 -5.49
CA ARG A 38 -3.74 9.94 -6.38
C ARG A 38 -4.06 10.17 -7.85
N PHE A 39 -5.33 10.03 -8.24
CA PHE A 39 -5.76 10.24 -9.63
C PHE A 39 -5.54 11.67 -10.13
N LYS A 40 -5.58 12.68 -9.25
CA LYS A 40 -5.27 14.07 -9.61
C LYS A 40 -3.81 14.28 -10.00
N VAL A 41 -2.90 13.52 -9.42
CA VAL A 41 -1.45 13.58 -9.74
C VAL A 41 -1.12 12.64 -10.93
N GLY A 42 -2.13 12.03 -11.55
CA GLY A 42 -1.96 11.13 -12.69
C GLY A 42 -1.56 9.70 -12.32
N ASP A 43 -1.50 9.36 -11.02
CA ASP A 43 -1.28 7.99 -10.57
C ASP A 43 -2.58 7.19 -10.67
N PHE A 44 -2.71 6.41 -11.74
CA PHE A 44 -3.83 5.50 -11.98
C PHE A 44 -3.54 4.05 -11.59
N ASN A 45 -2.42 3.78 -10.92
CA ASN A 45 -2.08 2.42 -10.52
C ASN A 45 -3.01 1.94 -9.38
N LEU A 46 -3.80 0.91 -9.68
CA LEU A 46 -4.75 0.32 -8.73
C LEU A 46 -4.13 -0.78 -7.86
N LYS A 47 -2.91 -1.23 -8.18
CA LYS A 47 -2.22 -2.23 -7.37
C LYS A 47 -1.71 -1.60 -6.08
N ASP A 48 -1.72 -2.37 -5.00
CA ASP A 48 -0.99 -2.01 -3.80
C ASP A 48 0.48 -1.84 -4.14
N GLN A 49 1.07 -0.75 -3.68
CA GLN A 49 2.51 -0.60 -3.72
C GLN A 49 3.14 -1.62 -2.77
N GLU A 50 4.40 -1.95 -3.03
CA GLU A 50 5.17 -2.78 -2.12
C GLU A 50 5.08 -2.19 -0.72
N ARG A 51 4.56 -2.98 0.21
CA ARG A 51 4.44 -2.54 1.59
C ARG A 51 5.84 -2.54 2.16
N PRO A 52 6.34 -1.42 2.69
CA PRO A 52 7.60 -1.46 3.43
C PRO A 52 7.42 -2.48 4.54
N GLY A 53 8.18 -3.57 4.45
CA GLY A 53 8.18 -4.60 5.46
C GLY A 53 8.76 -4.09 6.77
N ARG A 54 8.95 -5.00 7.73
CA ARG A 54 9.80 -4.68 8.87
C ARG A 54 11.20 -4.32 8.34
N PRO A 55 11.76 -3.14 8.69
CA PRO A 55 13.11 -2.81 8.29
C PRO A 55 14.07 -3.88 8.81
N PHE A 56 14.95 -4.36 7.94
CA PHE A 56 16.03 -5.25 8.34
C PHE A 56 16.96 -4.46 9.27
N THR A 57 17.08 -4.90 10.52
CA THR A 57 17.94 -4.23 11.52
C THR A 57 19.39 -4.64 11.43
N THR A 58 19.73 -5.62 10.59
CA THR A 58 21.06 -6.21 10.53
C THR A 58 21.66 -5.99 9.15
N ASP A 59 22.90 -5.51 9.15
CA ASP A 59 23.71 -5.32 7.96
C ASP A 59 24.11 -6.69 7.39
N GLU A 60 23.61 -7.01 6.20
CA GLU A 60 23.85 -8.29 5.53
C GLU A 60 25.32 -8.50 5.20
N ASP A 61 26.07 -7.43 4.91
CA ASP A 61 27.47 -7.52 4.55
C ASP A 61 28.33 -7.82 5.78
N GLN A 62 27.94 -7.30 6.94
CA GLN A 62 28.53 -7.69 8.22
C GLN A 62 28.23 -9.15 8.57
N ILE A 63 27.02 -9.65 8.29
CA ILE A 63 26.68 -11.06 8.50
C ILE A 63 27.52 -11.96 7.58
N LYS A 64 27.61 -11.62 6.28
CA LYS A 64 28.38 -12.39 5.30
C LYS A 64 29.85 -12.46 5.69
N THR A 65 30.47 -11.32 6.01
CA THR A 65 31.87 -11.27 6.44
C THR A 65 32.11 -12.06 7.74
N LEU A 66 31.18 -12.04 8.69
CA LEU A 66 31.28 -12.85 9.91
C LEU A 66 31.28 -14.35 9.62
N ILE A 67 30.41 -14.80 8.70
CA ILE A 67 30.31 -16.22 8.29
C ILE A 67 31.55 -16.67 7.52
N GLU A 68 32.04 -15.86 6.57
CA GLU A 68 33.24 -16.17 5.79
C GLU A 68 34.49 -16.28 6.67
N ASN A 69 34.64 -15.40 7.66
CA ASN A 69 35.76 -15.42 8.58
C ASN A 69 35.72 -16.61 9.55
N ASN A 70 34.54 -17.09 9.94
CA ASN A 70 34.42 -18.28 10.78
C ASN A 70 33.12 -19.06 10.49
N PRO A 71 33.20 -20.11 9.67
CA PRO A 71 32.04 -20.91 9.27
C PRO A 71 31.36 -21.67 10.42
N ARG A 72 31.96 -21.72 11.61
CA ARG A 72 31.42 -22.40 12.79
C ARG A 72 30.56 -21.50 13.68
N TYR A 73 30.29 -20.26 13.27
CA TYR A 73 29.38 -19.40 14.02
C TYR A 73 27.99 -20.02 14.11
N THR A 74 27.53 -20.23 15.34
CA THR A 74 26.16 -20.69 15.64
C THR A 74 25.33 -19.51 16.09
N THR A 75 24.12 -19.36 15.56
CA THR A 75 23.14 -18.41 16.09
C THR A 75 22.56 -18.99 17.38
N ARG A 76 22.97 -18.47 18.54
CA ARG A 76 22.40 -18.88 19.84
C ARG A 76 21.16 -18.04 20.13
N LYS A 77 20.09 -18.70 20.58
CA LYS A 77 18.84 -18.07 21.00
C LYS A 77 18.96 -17.50 22.42
#